data_AF-A0A953WCY2-F1
#
_entry.id   AF-A0A953WCY2-F1
#
_cell.length_a   1.000
_cell.length_b   1.000
_cell.length_c   1.000
_cell.angle_alpha   90.00
_cell.angle_beta   90.00
_cell.angle_gamma   90.00
#
_symmetry.space_group_name_H-M   'P 1'
#
loop_
_entity.id
_entity.type
_entity.pdbx_description
1 polymer ?
#
loop_
_entity_poly.entity_id
_entity_poly.type
_entity_poly.pdbx_seq_one_letter_code
_entity_poly.pdbx_strand_id
1 'polypeptide(L)'
;DKGMARGAYAPMQAMLIVKTDDGGFKKTQKFFPEIMVREKLKTWKATALISFREELDDFLKMVGGDVNVPLADGYAGLRSLEVAAAVRESTKASSVVKLPALGRMRAR
;
A
#
# COMPACT_ATOMS: atom_id res chain seq x y z
N ASP A 1 -8.39 -6.40 9.64
CA ASP A 1 -8.14 -4.93 9.62
C ASP A 1 -7.17 -4.52 10.71
N LYS A 2 -5.90 -4.89 10.57
CA LYS A 2 -5.01 -4.89 11.71
C LYS A 2 -3.63 -4.35 11.34
N GLY A 3 -3.57 -3.14 10.77
CA GLY A 3 -2.27 -2.50 10.68
C GLY A 3 -2.20 -1.03 10.30
N MET A 4 -1.19 -0.35 10.83
CA MET A 4 -0.83 1.04 10.51
C MET A 4 0.36 1.00 9.55
N ALA A 5 0.25 1.67 8.41
CA ALA A 5 1.37 1.83 7.48
C ALA A 5 1.86 3.28 7.51
N ARG A 6 3.17 3.49 7.65
CA ARG A 6 3.81 4.79 7.48
C ARG A 6 4.86 4.70 6.39
N GLY A 7 4.62 5.40 5.29
CA GLY A 7 5.59 5.58 4.21
C GLY A 7 6.39 6.87 4.39
N ALA A 8 7.67 6.83 4.05
CA ALA A 8 8.52 8.00 3.84
C ALA A 8 9.14 7.88 2.45
N TYR A 9 9.17 8.98 1.69
CA TYR A 9 9.65 8.99 0.31
C TYR A 9 11.17 9.22 0.23
N ALA A 10 11.75 10.00 1.16
CA ALA A 10 13.19 10.25 1.21
C ALA A 10 13.68 10.25 2.67
N PRO A 11 14.48 9.25 3.10
CA PRO A 11 14.78 8.01 2.39
C PRO A 11 13.52 7.14 2.19
N MET A 12 13.47 6.35 1.10
CA MET A 12 12.31 5.51 0.78
C MET A 12 12.20 4.37 1.78
N GLN A 13 11.22 4.47 2.69
CA GLN A 13 10.99 3.54 3.80
C GLN A 13 9.50 3.29 3.98
N ALA A 14 9.14 2.05 4.27
CA ALA A 14 7.79 1.70 4.68
C ALA A 14 7.85 1.01 6.04
N MET A 15 7.03 1.49 6.98
CA MET A 15 6.84 0.87 8.26
C MET A 15 5.45 0.26 8.31
N LEU A 16 5.38 -1.06 8.42
CA LEU A 16 4.15 -1.81 8.59
C LEU A 16 4.02 -2.18 10.06
N ILE A 17 2.94 -1.77 10.71
CA ILE A 17 2.60 -2.22 12.06
C ILE A 17 1.42 -3.16 11.88
N VAL A 18 1.55 -4.43 12.22
CA VAL A 18 0.47 -5.43 12.12
C VAL A 18 0.08 -5.87 13.52
N LYS A 19 -1.22 -5.91 13.83
CA LYS A 19 -1.70 -6.46 15.11
C LYS A 19 -1.68 -7.98 15.04
N THR A 20 -0.93 -8.59 15.96
CA THR A 20 -0.75 -10.03 16.08
C THR A 20 -1.93 -10.68 16.80
N ASP A 21 -2.04 -12.01 16.70
CA ASP A 21 -3.19 -12.76 17.24
C ASP A 21 -3.20 -12.81 18.77
N ASP A 22 -2.04 -12.69 19.41
CA ASP A 22 -1.82 -12.50 20.85
C ASP A 22 -2.24 -11.11 21.37
N GLY A 23 -2.78 -10.25 20.50
CA GLY A 23 -3.21 -8.89 20.84
C GLY A 23 -2.10 -7.83 20.79
N GLY A 24 -0.86 -8.24 20.52
CA GLY A 24 0.29 -7.36 20.37
C GLY A 24 0.36 -6.64 19.01
N PHE A 25 1.43 -5.88 18.79
CA PHE A 25 1.72 -5.22 17.52
C PHE A 25 3.13 -5.58 17.04
N LYS A 26 3.25 -6.14 15.84
CA LYS A 26 4.51 -6.40 15.16
C LYS A 26 4.85 -5.25 14.22
N LYS A 27 5.99 -4.61 14.45
CA LYS A 27 6.53 -3.55 13.60
C LYS A 27 7.55 -4.14 12.63
N THR A 28 7.37 -3.91 11.34
CA THR A 28 8.31 -4.29 10.29
C THR A 28 8.70 -3.05 9.51
N GLN A 29 9.98 -2.71 9.53
CA GLN A 29 10.54 -1.63 8.73
C GLN A 29 11.14 -2.22 7.47
N LYS A 30 10.65 -1.77 6.31
CA LYS A 30 11.19 -2.09 5.00
C LYS A 30 11.96 -0.88 4.49
N PHE A 31 13.22 -1.10 4.14
CA PHE A 31 14.09 -0.12 3.53
C PHE A 31 14.39 -0.54 2.10
N PHE A 32 14.27 0.38 1.15
CA PHE A 32 14.34 0.07 -0.28
C PHE A 32 15.52 0.78 -0.97
N PRO A 33 16.78 0.48 -0.60
CA PRO A 33 17.95 1.18 -1.13
C PRO A 33 18.15 0.94 -2.62
N GLU A 34 17.82 -0.26 -3.13
CA GLU A 34 17.91 -0.58 -4.55
C GLU A 34 16.97 0.32 -5.38
N ILE A 35 15.73 0.54 -4.92
CA ILE A 35 14.78 1.41 -5.61
C ILE A 35 15.27 2.85 -5.59
N MET A 36 15.82 3.32 -4.46
CA MET A 36 16.38 4.67 -4.37
C MET A 36 17.53 4.88 -5.37
N VAL A 37 18.46 3.93 -5.47
CA VAL A 37 19.57 3.98 -6.42
C VAL A 37 19.07 3.84 -7.85
N ARG A 38 18.13 2.91 -8.09
CA ARG A 38 17.53 2.69 -9.39
C ARG A 38 16.82 3.95 -9.87
N GLU A 39 15.94 4.57 -9.10
CA GLU A 39 15.23 5.80 -9.50
C GLU A 39 16.16 6.98 -9.74
N LYS A 40 17.25 7.06 -8.96
CA LYS A 40 18.27 8.11 -9.11
C LYS A 40 19.10 7.95 -10.39
N LEU A 41 19.38 6.70 -10.81
CA LEU A 41 20.21 6.38 -11.99
C LEU A 41 19.39 6.08 -13.25
N LYS A 42 18.18 5.56 -13.08
CA LYS A 42 17.21 5.13 -14.08
C LYS A 42 15.86 5.69 -13.63
N THR A 43 15.44 6.81 -14.24
CA THR A 43 14.21 7.56 -13.95
C THR A 43 13.05 6.70 -13.40
N TRP A 44 12.24 7.26 -12.50
CA TRP A 44 11.04 6.64 -11.90
C TRP A 44 10.17 5.80 -12.85
N LYS A 45 10.12 6.15 -14.15
CA LYS A 45 9.48 5.39 -15.21
C LYS A 45 9.89 3.91 -15.25
N ALA A 46 11.15 3.59 -14.98
CA ALA A 46 11.65 2.22 -14.95
C ALA A 46 11.04 1.41 -13.79
N THR A 47 10.94 2.02 -12.60
CA THR A 47 10.27 1.40 -11.45
C THR A 47 8.80 1.17 -11.73
N ALA A 48 8.09 2.18 -12.29
CA ALA A 48 6.69 2.05 -12.65
C ALA A 48 6.43 0.92 -13.67
N LEU A 49 7.30 0.80 -14.69
CA LEU A 49 7.18 -0.27 -15.69
C LEU A 49 7.37 -1.67 -15.08
N ILE A 50 8.32 -1.82 -14.15
CA ILE A 50 8.58 -3.09 -13.47
C ILE A 50 7.38 -3.47 -12.62
N SER A 51 6.91 -2.57 -11.75
CA SER A 51 5.75 -2.83 -10.89
C SER A 51 4.48 -3.13 -11.71
N PHE A 52 4.27 -2.43 -12.81
CA PHE A 52 3.13 -2.71 -13.69
C PHE A 52 3.20 -4.11 -14.31
N ARG A 53 4.40 -4.57 -14.73
CA ARG A 53 4.59 -5.92 -15.26
C ARG A 53 4.33 -6.98 -14.20
N GLU A 54 4.80 -6.76 -12.98
CA GLU A 54 4.59 -7.67 -11.84
C GLU A 54 3.10 -7.78 -11.49
N GLU A 55 2.38 -6.66 -11.37
CA GLU A 55 0.93 -6.67 -11.10
C GLU A 55 0.13 -7.32 -12.24
N LEU A 56 0.53 -7.12 -13.50
CA LEU A 56 -0.13 -7.74 -14.64
C LEU A 56 0.06 -9.26 -14.66
N ASP A 57 1.25 -9.76 -14.30
CA ASP A 57 1.51 -11.19 -14.17
C ASP A 57 0.64 -11.83 -13.08
N ASP A 58 0.51 -11.14 -11.94
CA ASP A 58 -0.38 -11.57 -10.85
C ASP A 58 -1.86 -11.54 -11.26
N PHE A 59 -2.28 -10.57 -12.06
CA PHE A 59 -3.62 -10.54 -12.65
C PHE A 59 -3.88 -11.76 -13.56
N LEU A 60 -2.92 -12.12 -14.41
CA LEU A 60 -3.04 -13.30 -15.26
C LEU A 60 -3.14 -14.60 -14.46
N LYS A 61 -2.38 -14.73 -13.36
CA LYS A 61 -2.51 -15.86 -12.42
C LYS A 61 -3.90 -15.94 -11.79
N MET A 62 -4.46 -14.79 -11.39
CA MET A 62 -5.84 -14.72 -10.86
C MET A 62 -6.86 -15.21 -11.87
N VAL A 63 -6.75 -14.74 -13.13
CA VAL A 63 -7.64 -15.18 -14.22
C VAL A 63 -7.48 -16.68 -14.50
N GLY A 64 -6.27 -17.21 -14.32
CA GLY A 64 -5.97 -18.65 -14.39
C GLY A 64 -6.50 -19.49 -13.22
N GLY A 65 -7.11 -18.86 -12.20
CA GLY A 65 -7.73 -19.53 -11.05
C GLY A 65 -6.94 -19.45 -9.73
N ASP A 66 -5.78 -18.78 -9.71
CA ASP A 66 -5.05 -18.54 -8.46
C ASP A 66 -5.63 -17.34 -7.71
N VAL A 67 -6.53 -17.61 -6.77
CA VAL A 67 -7.19 -16.58 -5.95
C VAL A 67 -6.30 -16.03 -4.82
N ASN A 68 -5.07 -16.53 -4.64
CA ASN A 68 -4.17 -16.11 -3.56
C ASN A 68 -3.13 -15.08 -3.99
N VAL A 69 -3.31 -14.43 -5.13
CA VAL A 69 -2.41 -13.38 -5.61
C VAL A 69 -2.63 -12.06 -4.85
N PRO A 70 -1.56 -11.27 -4.61
CA PRO A 70 -1.63 -10.05 -3.82
C PRO A 70 -2.15 -8.85 -4.61
N LEU A 71 -3.31 -8.97 -5.24
CA LEU A 71 -3.92 -7.90 -6.04
C LEU A 71 -4.74 -6.94 -5.18
N ALA A 72 -4.77 -5.67 -5.61
CA ALA A 72 -5.64 -4.66 -5.02
C ALA A 72 -7.11 -5.00 -5.29
N ASP A 73 -7.93 -4.97 -4.24
CA ASP A 73 -9.37 -5.19 -4.32
C ASP A 73 -10.16 -3.87 -4.38
N GLY A 74 -11.49 -3.96 -4.43
CA GLY A 74 -12.36 -2.78 -4.46
C GLY A 74 -12.23 -1.89 -3.22
N TYR A 75 -11.93 -2.47 -2.05
CA TYR A 75 -11.71 -1.70 -0.82
C TYR A 75 -10.35 -0.98 -0.82
N ALA A 76 -9.31 -1.58 -1.43
CA ALA A 76 -8.05 -0.91 -1.66
C ALA A 76 -8.25 0.32 -2.57
N GLY A 77 -9.04 0.17 -3.64
CA GLY A 77 -9.44 1.26 -4.53
C GLY A 77 -10.19 2.38 -3.79
N LEU A 78 -11.26 2.05 -3.07
CA LEU A 78 -12.03 3.02 -2.27
C LEU A 78 -11.14 3.74 -1.24
N ARG A 79 -10.30 2.99 -0.52
CA ARG A 79 -9.41 3.57 0.49
C ARG A 79 -8.42 4.57 -0.12
N SER A 80 -7.93 4.31 -1.32
CA SER A 80 -7.01 5.23 -2.01
C SER A 80 -7.64 6.62 -2.23
N LEU A 81 -8.93 6.65 -2.58
CA LEU A 81 -9.69 7.88 -2.78
C LEU A 81 -9.96 8.60 -1.45
N GLU A 82 -10.36 7.86 -0.42
CA GLU A 82 -10.61 8.42 0.92
C GLU A 82 -9.35 9.05 1.52
N VAL A 83 -8.19 8.40 1.37
CA VAL A 83 -6.91 8.94 1.83
C VAL A 83 -6.55 10.21 1.07
N ALA A 84 -6.74 10.23 -0.26
CA ALA A 84 -6.49 11.43 -1.06
C ALA A 84 -7.36 12.62 -0.62
N ALA A 85 -8.64 12.38 -0.34
CA ALA A 85 -9.56 13.39 0.18
C ALA A 85 -9.15 13.86 1.60
N ALA A 86 -8.81 12.91 2.48
CA ALA A 86 -8.38 13.19 3.85
C ALA A 86 -7.08 14.00 3.91
N VAL A 87 -6.12 13.75 3.02
CA VAL A 87 -4.89 14.55 2.92
C VAL A 87 -5.20 16.01 2.58
N ARG A 88 -6.12 16.24 1.64
CA ARG A 88 -6.55 17.58 1.26
C ARG A 88 -7.22 18.32 2.42
N GLU A 89 -8.11 17.65 3.14
CA GLU A 89 -8.78 18.22 4.32
C GLU A 89 -7.79 18.50 5.46
N SER A 90 -6.93 17.53 5.77
CA SER A 90 -5.90 17.64 6.80
C SER A 90 -4.94 18.80 6.52
N THR A 91 -4.54 19.00 5.26
CA THR A 91 -3.67 20.10 4.85
C THR A 91 -4.34 21.47 5.05
N LYS A 92 -5.66 21.56 4.82
CA LYS A 92 -6.41 22.81 5.01
C LYS A 92 -6.61 23.15 6.50
N ALA A 93 -6.88 22.15 7.33
CA ALA A 93 -7.27 22.34 8.73
C ALA A 93 -6.11 22.11 9.72
N SER A 94 -4.95 21.65 9.24
CA SER A 94 -3.82 21.20 10.08
C SER A 94 -4.24 20.20 11.16
N SER A 95 -5.23 19.37 10.86
CA SER A 95 -5.85 18.42 11.80
C SER A 95 -5.80 16.98 11.27
N VAL A 96 -5.88 16.03 12.20
CA VAL A 96 -5.97 14.60 11.86
C VAL A 96 -7.37 14.28 11.37
N VAL A 97 -7.47 13.63 10.21
CA VAL A 97 -8.74 13.12 9.66
C VAL A 97 -8.85 11.62 9.97
N LYS A 98 -9.93 11.21 10.62
CA LYS A 98 -10.19 9.80 10.97
C LYS A 98 -11.10 9.18 9.91
N LEU A 99 -10.59 8.13 9.25
CA LEU A 99 -11.36 7.36 8.28
C LEU A 99 -12.04 6.15 8.95
N PRO A 100 -13.26 5.77 8.52
CA PRO A 100 -13.95 4.61 9.06
C PRO A 100 -13.25 3.31 8.64
N ALA A 101 -13.34 2.26 9.48
CA ALA A 101 -12.87 0.92 9.13
C ALA A 101 -13.82 0.29 8.11
N LEU A 102 -13.29 -0.15 6.96
CA LEU A 102 -14.10 -0.71 5.86
C LEU A 102 -14.50 -2.18 6.10
N GLY A 103 -13.89 -2.88 7.06
CA GLY A 103 -14.12 -4.31 7.27
C GLY A 103 -13.42 -5.16 6.21
N ARG A 104 -13.77 -6.46 6.19
CA ARG A 104 -13.35 -7.36 5.11
C ARG A 104 -14.29 -7.21 3.92
N MET A 105 -13.73 -7.09 2.71
CA MET A 105 -14.52 -7.18 1.49
C MET A 105 -15.08 -8.61 1.41
N ARG A 106 -16.40 -8.76 1.24
CA ARG A 106 -17.00 -10.08 1.03
C ARG A 106 -16.56 -10.58 -0.34
N ALA A 107 -15.77 -11.66 -0.36
CA ALA A 107 -15.59 -12.44 -1.58
C ALA A 107 -16.99 -12.94 -2.00
N ARG A 108 -17.36 -12.73 -3.26
CA ARG A 108 -18.54 -13.36 -3.84
C ARG A 108 -18.21 -14.79 -4.22
#